data_AF-A0A1G3UBT7-F1
#
_entry.id   AF-A0A1G3UBT7-F1
#
_cell.length_a   1.000
_cell.length_b   1.000
_cell.length_c   1.000
_cell.angle_alpha   90.00
_cell.angle_beta   90.00
_cell.angle_gamma   90.00
#
_symmetry.space_group_name_H-M   'P 1'
#
loop_
_entity.id
_entity.type
_entity.pdbx_description
1 polymer ?
#
loop_
_entity_poly.entity_id
_entity_poly.type
_entity_poly.pdbx_seq_one_letter_code
_entity_poly.pdbx_strand_id
1 'polypeptide(L)'
;MWLNKLKIAVVEKNIDSLGKLLDNIPQLESKKEMEEALYLLREASEIVHTLKDKTSASMKQIKKNLDFLRSTDIPTYKNLNIKS
;
A
#
# COMPACT_ATOMS: atom_id res chain seq x y z
N MET A 1 15.84 18.22 12.99
CA MET A 1 15.61 16.79 13.38
C MET A 1 14.53 16.10 12.52
N TRP A 2 13.38 16.75 12.24
CA TRP A 2 12.30 16.16 11.43
C TRP A 2 12.72 15.84 9.99
N LEU A 3 13.40 16.77 9.30
CA LEU A 3 13.92 16.56 7.93
C LEU A 3 14.84 15.34 7.81
N ASN A 4 15.70 15.12 8.81
CA ASN A 4 16.54 13.92 8.85
C ASN A 4 15.71 12.64 9.02
N LYS A 5 14.66 12.67 9.86
CA LYS A 5 13.73 11.55 10.02
C LYS A 5 12.95 11.28 8.73
N LEU A 6 12.52 12.33 8.03
CA LEU A 6 11.86 12.21 6.72
C LEU A 6 12.79 11.57 5.71
N LYS A 7 14.04 12.03 5.63
CA LYS A 7 15.04 11.44 4.74
C LYS A 7 15.29 9.96 5.04
N ILE A 8 15.45 9.59 6.31
CA ILE A 8 15.59 8.19 6.74
C ILE A 8 14.36 7.39 6.31
N ALA A 9 13.15 7.88 6.60
CA ALA A 9 11.91 7.18 6.26
C ALA A 9 11.73 7.00 4.75
N VAL A 10 12.12 7.97 3.93
CA VAL A 10 12.12 7.88 2.47
C VAL A 10 13.13 6.83 1.98
N VAL A 11 14.38 6.86 2.47
CA VAL A 11 15.43 5.91 2.08
C VAL A 11 15.07 4.47 2.47
N GLU A 12 14.53 4.29 3.67
CA GLU A 12 14.08 2.98 4.16
C GLU A 12 12.75 2.54 3.55
N LYS A 13 12.06 3.41 2.81
CA LYS A 13 10.71 3.20 2.27
C LYS A 13 9.71 2.77 3.36
N ASN A 14 9.88 3.34 4.56
CA ASN A 14 9.09 2.99 5.73
C ASN A 14 7.80 3.80 5.77
N ILE A 15 6.72 3.23 5.24
CA ILE A 15 5.40 3.89 5.12
C ILE A 15 4.84 4.32 6.49
N ASP A 16 5.03 3.51 7.54
CA ASP A 16 4.54 3.83 8.88
C ASP A 16 5.25 5.05 9.47
N SER A 17 6.57 5.12 9.27
CA SER A 17 7.36 6.28 9.68
C SER A 17 7.01 7.53 8.87
N LEU A 18 6.78 7.38 7.56
CA LEU A 18 6.29 8.48 6.71
C LEU A 18 4.94 9.00 7.21
N GLY A 19 3.99 8.11 7.50
CA GLY A 19 2.67 8.47 8.04
C GLY A 19 2.78 9.27 9.34
N LYS A 20 3.55 8.76 10.31
CA LYS A 20 3.78 9.45 11.59
C LYS A 20 4.42 10.84 11.45
N LEU A 21 5.26 11.04 10.43
CA LEU A 21 5.90 12.32 10.17
C LEU A 21 4.93 13.35 9.54
N LEU A 22 3.87 12.88 8.87
CA LEU A 22 2.82 13.73 8.31
C LEU A 22 1.81 14.19 9.36
N ASP A 23 1.61 13.42 10.44
CA ASP A 23 0.71 13.78 11.55
C ASP A 23 1.16 15.07 12.27
N ASN A 24 2.46 15.36 12.24
CA ASN A 24 3.02 16.56 12.86
C ASN A 24 4.15 17.14 11.99
N ILE A 25 3.77 18.05 11.11
CA ILE A 25 4.71 18.79 10.26
C ILE A 25 5.18 20.03 11.04
N PRO A 26 6.48 20.15 11.36
CA PRO A 26 6.99 21.32 12.06
C PRO A 26 7.01 22.54 11.15
N GLN A 27 7.13 23.72 11.76
CA GLN A 27 7.42 24.93 11.02
C GLN A 27 8.84 24.86 10.44
N LEU A 28 8.96 25.11 9.13
CA LEU A 28 10.24 25.16 8.41
C LEU A 28 10.64 26.62 8.28
N GLU A 29 11.84 26.97 8.75
CA GLU A 29 12.25 28.37 8.89
C GLU A 29 13.00 28.89 7.67
N SER A 30 13.72 28.00 6.97
CA SER A 30 14.50 28.38 5.80
C SER A 30 13.90 27.90 4.48
N LYS A 31 14.07 28.71 3.42
CA LYS A 31 13.71 28.32 2.05
C LYS A 31 14.33 26.99 1.63
N LYS A 32 15.59 26.77 2.04
CA LYS A 32 16.32 25.53 1.74
C LYS A 32 15.67 24.30 2.37
N GLU A 33 15.27 24.39 3.64
CA GLU A 33 14.57 23.29 4.33
C GLU A 33 13.21 23.01 3.69
N MET A 34 12.48 24.05 3.27
CA MET A 34 11.22 23.91 2.55
C MET A 34 11.40 23.21 1.19
N GLU A 35 12.41 23.60 0.43
CA GLU A 35 12.74 22.94 -0.85
C GLU A 35 13.12 21.48 -0.62
N GLU A 36 13.98 21.20 0.36
CA GLU A 36 14.39 19.82 0.68
C GLU A 36 13.21 18.96 1.11
N ALA A 37 12.35 19.48 1.99
CA ALA A 37 11.14 18.80 2.41
C ALA A 37 10.20 18.53 1.22
N LEU A 38 10.03 19.48 0.31
CA LEU A 38 9.20 19.32 -0.88
C LEU A 38 9.70 18.19 -1.78
N TYR A 39 11.01 18.12 -2.04
CA TYR A 39 11.59 17.04 -2.84
C TYR A 39 11.44 15.67 -2.17
N LEU A 40 11.68 15.60 -0.85
CA LEU A 40 11.49 14.37 -0.08
C LEU A 40 10.03 13.91 -0.05
N LEU A 41 9.07 14.83 0.05
CA LEU A 41 7.65 14.51 0.04
C LEU A 41 7.18 14.05 -1.34
N ARG A 42 7.76 14.57 -2.43
CA ARG A 42 7.51 14.06 -3.78
C ARG A 42 7.99 12.63 -3.94
N GLU A 43 9.22 12.33 -3.51
CA GLU A 43 9.76 10.97 -3.53
C GLU A 43 8.90 10.01 -2.67
N ALA A 44 8.51 10.46 -1.47
CA ALA A 44 7.61 9.69 -0.60
C ALA A 44 6.27 9.38 -1.29
N SER A 45 5.70 10.34 -2.02
CA SER A 45 4.46 10.15 -2.78
C SER A 45 4.61 9.09 -3.86
N GLU A 46 5.71 9.12 -4.63
CA GLU A 46 5.98 8.12 -5.66
C GLU A 46 6.13 6.71 -5.08
N ILE A 47 6.77 6.58 -3.91
CA ILE A 47 6.87 5.30 -3.19
C ILE A 47 5.49 4.76 -2.83
N VAL A 48 4.63 5.61 -2.24
CA VAL A 48 3.27 5.22 -1.82
C VAL A 48 2.42 4.84 -3.03
N HIS A 49 2.47 5.61 -4.11
CA HIS A 49 1.75 5.31 -5.35
C HIS A 49 2.20 3.98 -5.96
N THR A 50 3.51 3.75 -6.04
CA THR A 50 4.07 2.49 -6.54
C THR A 50 3.61 1.30 -5.71
N LEU A 51 3.60 1.43 -4.39
CA LEU A 51 3.13 0.37 -3.49
C LEU A 51 1.63 0.10 -3.70
N LYS A 52 0.82 1.15 -3.76
CA LYS A 52 -0.63 1.06 -4.04
C LYS A 52 -0.91 0.31 -5.33
N ASP A 53 -0.20 0.64 -6.41
CA ASP A 53 -0.40 0.02 -7.72
C ASP A 53 -0.02 -1.46 -7.72
N LYS A 54 1.10 -1.81 -7.06
CA LYS A 54 1.51 -3.21 -6.86
C LYS A 54 0.47 -3.99 -6.05
N THR A 55 0.00 -3.44 -4.93
CA THR A 55 -1.05 -4.07 -4.12
C THR A 55 -2.35 -4.26 -4.91
N SER A 56 -2.75 -3.26 -5.71
CA SER A 56 -3.91 -3.35 -6.59
C SER A 56 -3.76 -4.47 -7.62
N ALA A 57 -2.58 -4.59 -8.26
CA ALA A 57 -2.30 -5.66 -9.20
C ALA A 57 -2.37 -7.05 -8.53
N SER A 58 -1.77 -7.21 -7.35
CA SER A 58 -1.83 -8.46 -6.58
C SER A 58 -3.27 -8.82 -6.19
N MET A 59 -4.06 -7.85 -5.73
CA MET A 59 -5.47 -8.07 -5.37
C MET A 59 -6.31 -8.50 -6.58
N LYS A 60 -6.08 -7.92 -7.76
CA LYS A 60 -6.75 -8.35 -9.01
C LYS A 60 -6.42 -9.80 -9.35
N GLN A 61 -5.16 -10.21 -9.19
CA GLN A 61 -4.74 -11.60 -9.42
C GLN A 61 -5.38 -12.56 -8.42
N ILE A 62 -5.39 -12.21 -7.13
CA ILE A 62 -6.04 -12.99 -6.08
C ILE A 62 -7.52 -13.18 -6.39
N LYS A 63 -8.21 -12.09 -6.78
CA LYS A 63 -9.63 -12.16 -7.17
C LYS A 63 -9.84 -13.11 -8.35
N LYS A 64 -9.03 -13.01 -9.41
CA LYS A 64 -9.12 -13.90 -10.57
C LYS A 64 -8.94 -15.37 -10.18
N ASN A 65 -7.99 -15.66 -9.30
CA ASN A 65 -7.75 -17.03 -8.82
C ASN A 65 -8.93 -17.54 -8.00
N LEU A 66 -9.53 -16.71 -7.14
CA LEU A 66 -10.71 -17.07 -6.37
C LEU A 66 -11.93 -17.32 -7.27
N ASP A 67 -12.15 -16.47 -8.26
CA ASP A 67 -13.23 -16.62 -9.24
C ASP A 67 -13.07 -17.91 -10.05
N PHE A 68 -11.83 -18.24 -10.44
CA PHE A 68 -11.52 -19.52 -11.09
C PHE A 68 -11.84 -20.71 -10.19
N LEU A 69 -11.37 -20.73 -8.94
CA LEU A 69 -11.63 -21.83 -8.01
C LEU A 69 -13.14 -22.04 -7.79
N ARG A 70 -13.90 -20.96 -7.62
CA ARG A 70 -15.36 -21.01 -7.48
C ARG A 70 -16.06 -21.51 -8.75
N SER A 71 -15.53 -21.23 -9.93
CA SER A 71 -16.06 -21.76 -11.19
C SER A 71 -15.80 -23.25 -11.36
N THR A 72 -14.78 -23.78 -10.68
CA THR A 72 -14.45 -25.20 -10.66
C THR A 72 -15.09 -25.96 -9.50
N ASP A 73 -15.75 -25.27 -8.57
CA ASP A 73 -16.57 -25.91 -7.54
C ASP A 73 -17.72 -26.64 -8.23
N ILE A 74 -17.59 -27.96 -8.35
CA ILE A 74 -18.68 -28.82 -8.79
C ILE A 74 -19.77 -28.69 -7.71
N PRO A 75 -20.99 -28.26 -8.06
CA PRO A 75 -22.08 -28.30 -7.10
C PRO A 75 -22.22 -29.76 -6.66
N THR A 76 -21.89 -30.04 -5.40
CA THR A 76 -22.25 -31.31 -4.77
C THR A 76 -23.77 -31.29 -4.67
N TYR A 77 -24.44 -31.75 -5.74
CA TYR A 77 -25.85 -32.03 -5.73
C TYR A 77 -26.08 -33.02 -4.58
N LYS A 78 -26.57 -32.49 -3.46
CA LYS A 78 -26.92 -33.22 -2.25
C LYS A 78 -28.24 -33.95 -2.50
N ASN A 79 -28.29 -34.75 -3.56
CA ASN A 79 -29.44 -35.57 -3.96
C ASN A 79 -29.01 -37.03 -4.08
N LEU A 80 -28.32 -37.56 -3.07
CA LEU A 80 -28.31 -39.00 -2.80
C LEU A 80 -29.53 -39.33 -1.94
N ASN A 81 -30.72 -39.11 -2.48
CA ASN A 81 -31.95 -39.64 -1.90
C ASN A 81 -32.21 -41.00 -2.56
N ILE A 82 -31.41 -42.00 -2.18
CA ILE A 82 -31.64 -43.38 -2.56
C ILE A 82 -32.76 -43.88 -1.65
N LYS A 83 -34.02 -43.71 -2.06
CA LYS A 83 -35.15 -44.33 -1.38
C LYS A 83 -34.99 -45.85 -1.48
N SER A 84 -34.89 -46.51 -0.33
CA SER A 84 -35.07 -47.96 -0.18
C SER A 84 -36.54 -48.36 -0.31
#